data_AF-A0A936WWZ2-F1
#
_entry.id   AF-A0A936WWZ2-F1
#
_cell.length_a   1.000
_cell.length_b   1.000
_cell.length_c   1.000
_cell.angle_alpha   90.00
_cell.angle_beta   90.00
_cell.angle_gamma   90.00
#
_symmetry.space_group_name_H-M   'P 1'
#
loop_
_entity.id
_entity.type
_entity.pdbx_description
1 polymer ?
#
loop_
_entity_poly.entity_id
_entity_poly.type
_entity_poly.pdbx_seq_one_letter_code
_entity_poly.pdbx_strand_id
1 'polypeptide(L)'
;MKTALINAASSNYVSDELVAKADDMIAKWNDYSIEEALKEVPRKMDASLGQLLGLAVSDQASQKKILTAYLNHPGDQQSFWESLGSISGNKETANKVQHVLKLGSLTANQPILTAALYKRLEKSDNLFYELASMDANEWSKLITDLSTQEKKSIVPAFIEAETESKRVAIYANQMSVVLEQQYPTHSFFGKLAKQPKDASAFAGVKDDMVMFFSNNPSFDLKSSATLKLLSEENAFNFKGIEDKSKLVIELQSAQRLSAYSTDFGTINALKLEGMDSAYNIVEVPQNTFVHKISAAAGSVEKAQLIYNKAEKNFMKSALYWSKLHPNLSFKTTTTPDP
;
A
#
# COMPACT_ATOMS: atom_id res chain seq x y z
N MET A 1 20.48 -8.07 -22.11
CA MET A 1 21.54 -9.02 -22.53
C MET A 1 21.80 -8.98 -24.04
N LYS A 2 20.81 -9.22 -24.92
CA LYS A 2 21.01 -9.16 -26.39
C LYS A 2 21.66 -7.87 -26.89
N THR A 3 21.12 -6.71 -26.50
CA THR A 3 21.67 -5.40 -26.85
C THR A 3 23.11 -5.20 -26.37
N ALA A 4 23.43 -5.71 -25.17
CA ALA A 4 24.79 -5.65 -24.64
C ALA A 4 25.77 -6.53 -25.44
N LEU A 5 25.34 -7.72 -25.87
CA LEU A 5 26.14 -8.61 -26.73
C LEU A 5 26.35 -8.00 -28.13
N ILE A 6 25.33 -7.38 -28.71
CA ILE A 6 25.42 -6.68 -29.99
C ILE A 6 26.41 -5.50 -29.89
N ASN A 7 26.31 -4.70 -28.82
CA ASN A 7 27.22 -3.56 -28.59
C ASN A 7 28.66 -4.00 -28.30
N ALA A 8 28.83 -5.14 -27.63
CA ALA A 8 30.15 -5.73 -27.38
C ALA A 8 30.79 -6.26 -28.66
N ALA A 9 30.01 -6.88 -29.55
CA ALA A 9 30.49 -7.36 -30.84
C ALA A 9 30.85 -6.22 -31.80
N SER A 10 30.03 -5.15 -31.85
CA SER A 10 30.37 -3.95 -32.65
C SER A 10 31.63 -3.23 -32.16
N SER A 11 32.05 -3.49 -30.91
CA SER A 11 33.29 -3.00 -30.31
C SER A 11 34.42 -4.03 -30.32
N ASN A 12 34.27 -5.16 -31.02
CA ASN A 12 35.23 -6.29 -31.10
C ASN A 12 35.60 -6.92 -29.74
N TYR A 13 34.76 -6.79 -28.71
CA TYR A 13 34.99 -7.45 -27.42
C TYR A 13 34.53 -8.92 -27.41
N VAL A 14 33.63 -9.31 -28.34
CA VAL A 14 33.13 -10.68 -28.51
C VAL A 14 32.98 -10.99 -30.01
N SER A 15 32.92 -12.27 -30.38
CA SER A 15 32.78 -12.69 -31.78
C SER A 15 31.35 -12.58 -32.31
N ASP A 16 31.21 -12.38 -33.63
CA ASP A 16 29.91 -12.42 -34.32
C ASP A 16 29.20 -13.77 -34.18
N GLU A 17 29.97 -14.87 -34.04
CA GLU A 17 29.43 -16.19 -33.76
C GLU A 17 28.70 -16.24 -32.41
N LEU A 18 29.18 -15.51 -31.40
CA LEU A 18 28.51 -15.41 -30.10
C LEU A 18 27.21 -14.61 -30.20
N VAL A 19 27.18 -13.56 -31.02
CA VAL A 19 25.94 -12.80 -31.30
C VAL A 19 24.92 -13.67 -32.01
N ALA A 20 25.33 -14.48 -32.97
CA ALA A 20 24.45 -15.41 -33.68
C ALA A 20 23.80 -16.45 -32.74
N LYS A 21 24.44 -16.77 -31.61
CA LYS A 21 23.93 -17.67 -30.56
C LYS A 21 23.19 -16.95 -29.43
N ALA A 22 23.10 -15.62 -29.44
CA ALA A 22 22.57 -14.85 -28.32
C ALA A 22 21.12 -15.20 -27.97
N ASP A 23 20.26 -15.44 -28.97
CA ASP A 23 18.86 -15.81 -28.74
C ASP A 23 18.72 -17.19 -28.10
N ASP A 24 19.52 -18.17 -28.53
CA ASP A 24 19.59 -19.51 -27.91
C ASP A 24 20.12 -19.44 -26.48
N MET A 25 21.16 -18.64 -26.23
CA MET A 25 21.70 -18.42 -24.88
C MET A 25 20.67 -17.77 -23.95
N ILE A 26 19.92 -16.77 -24.44
CA ILE A 26 18.85 -16.12 -23.68
C ILE A 26 17.72 -17.11 -23.39
N ALA A 27 17.32 -17.92 -24.37
CA ALA A 27 16.29 -18.94 -24.18
C ALA A 27 16.71 -19.96 -23.10
N LYS A 28 17.95 -20.48 -23.18
CA LYS A 28 18.50 -21.40 -22.16
C LYS A 28 18.59 -20.76 -20.78
N TRP A 29 19.02 -19.50 -20.70
CA TRP A 29 19.07 -18.76 -19.45
C TRP A 29 17.68 -18.55 -18.84
N ASN A 30 16.69 -18.19 -19.68
CA ASN A 30 15.31 -18.02 -19.24
C ASN A 30 14.72 -19.35 -18.74
N ASP A 31 14.93 -20.45 -19.47
CA ASP A 31 14.49 -21.78 -19.04
C ASP A 31 15.12 -22.19 -17.71
N TYR A 32 16.43 -22.00 -17.55
CA TYR A 32 17.13 -22.23 -16.28
C TYR A 32 16.54 -21.37 -15.15
N SER A 33 16.39 -20.06 -15.39
CA SER A 33 15.85 -19.12 -14.41
C SER A 33 14.42 -19.48 -13.97
N ILE A 34 13.58 -19.95 -14.90
CA ILE A 34 12.23 -20.43 -14.59
C ILE A 34 12.29 -21.68 -13.73
N GLU A 35 13.13 -22.64 -14.08
CA GLU A 35 13.24 -23.88 -13.31
C GLU A 35 13.75 -23.65 -11.90
N GLU A 36 14.75 -22.79 -11.73
CA GLU A 36 15.23 -22.39 -10.40
C GLU A 36 14.14 -21.64 -9.65
N ALA A 37 13.46 -20.65 -10.24
CA ALA A 37 12.39 -19.92 -9.56
C ALA A 37 11.26 -20.83 -9.06
N LEU A 38 10.93 -21.89 -9.80
CA LEU A 38 9.89 -22.86 -9.41
C LEU A 38 10.34 -23.79 -8.27
N LYS A 39 11.62 -24.15 -8.21
CA LYS A 39 12.15 -25.20 -7.31
C LYS A 39 12.88 -24.64 -6.09
N GLU A 40 13.71 -23.62 -6.29
CA GLU A 40 14.59 -23.06 -5.28
C GLU A 40 13.80 -22.19 -4.30
N VAL A 41 14.01 -22.44 -3.01
CA VAL A 41 13.55 -21.54 -1.95
C VAL A 41 14.66 -20.53 -1.69
N PRO A 42 14.46 -19.23 -2.01
CA PRO A 42 15.51 -18.24 -1.81
C PRO A 42 15.94 -18.15 -0.34
N ARG A 43 17.21 -17.79 -0.11
CA ARG A 43 17.76 -17.66 1.25
C ARG A 43 16.89 -16.74 2.12
N LYS A 44 16.56 -17.19 3.33
CA LYS A 44 15.68 -16.52 4.31
C LYS A 44 14.20 -16.41 3.90
N MET A 45 13.77 -17.05 2.82
CA MET A 45 12.35 -17.18 2.44
C MET A 45 11.79 -18.54 2.86
N ASP A 46 10.46 -18.62 2.98
CA ASP A 46 9.77 -19.85 3.42
C ASP A 46 9.23 -20.69 2.25
N ALA A 47 9.23 -20.15 1.03
CA ALA A 47 8.71 -20.81 -0.15
C ALA A 47 9.40 -20.39 -1.45
N SER A 48 9.44 -21.31 -2.42
CA SER A 48 9.74 -21.00 -3.82
C SER A 48 8.56 -20.30 -4.51
N LEU A 49 8.80 -19.68 -5.66
CA LEU A 49 7.71 -19.13 -6.47
C LEU A 49 6.75 -20.23 -6.94
N GLY A 50 7.27 -21.42 -7.25
CA GLY A 50 6.45 -22.57 -7.64
C GLY A 50 5.51 -23.04 -6.53
N GLN A 51 5.98 -23.04 -5.27
CA GLN A 51 5.14 -23.39 -4.12
C GLN A 51 4.00 -22.39 -3.91
N LEU A 52 4.25 -21.08 -4.10
CA LEU A 52 3.20 -20.06 -4.03
C LEU A 52 2.23 -20.20 -5.21
N LEU A 53 2.73 -20.27 -6.45
CA LEU A 53 1.91 -20.46 -7.63
C LEU A 53 1.06 -21.73 -7.55
N GLY A 54 1.54 -22.76 -6.85
CA GLY A 54 0.82 -23.99 -6.50
C GLY A 54 -0.56 -23.76 -5.86
N LEU A 55 -0.77 -22.62 -5.20
CA LEU A 55 -2.06 -22.24 -4.61
C LEU A 55 -3.13 -21.89 -5.67
N ALA A 56 -2.71 -21.42 -6.84
CA ALA A 56 -3.59 -21.06 -7.96
C ALA A 56 -3.54 -22.09 -9.10
N VAL A 57 -2.38 -22.69 -9.34
CA VAL A 57 -2.07 -23.57 -10.47
C VAL A 57 -1.26 -24.74 -9.94
N SER A 58 -1.88 -25.92 -9.85
CA SER A 58 -1.27 -27.10 -9.23
C SER A 58 -0.29 -27.83 -10.14
N ASP A 59 -0.38 -27.69 -11.46
CA ASP A 59 0.50 -28.38 -12.40
C ASP A 59 1.72 -27.53 -12.80
N GLN A 60 2.90 -28.15 -12.74
CA GLN A 60 4.18 -27.48 -13.00
C GLN A 60 4.33 -27.04 -14.47
N ALA A 61 3.66 -27.71 -15.40
CA ALA A 61 3.70 -27.36 -16.83
C ALA A 61 3.04 -25.99 -17.08
N SER A 62 1.86 -25.76 -16.48
CA SER A 62 1.18 -24.47 -16.55
C SER A 62 1.94 -23.38 -15.79
N GLN A 63 2.54 -23.70 -14.63
CA GLN A 63 3.42 -22.76 -13.93
C GLN A 63 4.60 -22.33 -14.82
N LYS A 64 5.30 -23.28 -15.47
CA LYS A 64 6.38 -22.99 -16.43
C LYS A 64 5.87 -22.13 -17.58
N LYS A 65 4.72 -22.47 -18.18
CA LYS A 65 4.11 -21.70 -19.28
C LYS A 65 3.82 -20.25 -18.90
N ILE A 66 3.30 -20.00 -17.69
CA ILE A 66 3.02 -18.66 -17.18
C ILE A 66 4.32 -17.87 -17.02
N LEU A 67 5.35 -18.45 -16.42
CA LEU A 67 6.63 -17.77 -16.22
C LEU A 67 7.38 -17.52 -17.54
N THR A 68 7.33 -18.47 -18.48
CA THR A 68 7.84 -18.27 -19.85
C THR A 68 7.14 -17.10 -20.52
N ALA A 69 5.81 -17.01 -20.41
CA ALA A 69 5.08 -15.92 -20.99
C ALA A 69 5.41 -14.58 -20.33
N TYR A 70 5.60 -14.55 -19.00
CA TYR A 70 6.01 -13.35 -18.28
C TYR A 70 7.39 -12.84 -18.71
N LEU A 71 8.39 -13.72 -18.79
CA LEU A 71 9.75 -13.33 -19.20
C LEU A 71 9.84 -12.87 -20.66
N ASN A 72 8.96 -13.39 -21.52
CA ASN A 72 8.95 -13.05 -22.93
C ASN A 72 7.94 -11.95 -23.30
N HIS A 73 7.19 -11.42 -22.33
CA HIS A 73 6.13 -10.43 -22.60
C HIS A 73 6.73 -9.09 -23.05
N PRO A 74 6.44 -8.63 -24.28
CA PRO A 74 6.81 -7.30 -24.70
C PRO A 74 5.76 -6.29 -24.21
N GLY A 75 6.15 -5.37 -23.33
CA GLY A 75 5.29 -4.27 -22.91
C GLY A 75 5.23 -4.07 -21.40
N ASP A 76 4.18 -3.40 -20.96
CA ASP A 76 3.94 -3.14 -19.54
C ASP A 76 3.30 -4.34 -18.84
N GLN A 77 3.24 -4.24 -17.51
CA GLN A 77 2.67 -5.30 -16.68
C GLN A 77 1.14 -5.44 -16.87
N GLN A 78 0.44 -4.37 -17.24
CA GLN A 78 -1.01 -4.41 -17.43
C GLN A 78 -1.38 -5.27 -18.64
N SER A 79 -0.72 -5.04 -19.78
CA SER A 79 -0.89 -5.82 -21.00
C SER A 79 -0.53 -7.30 -20.80
N PHE A 80 0.47 -7.60 -19.95
CA PHE A 80 0.77 -8.98 -19.56
C PHE A 80 -0.45 -9.63 -18.88
N TRP A 81 -0.99 -8.96 -17.86
CA TRP A 81 -2.12 -9.47 -17.09
C TRP A 81 -3.40 -9.66 -17.92
N GLU A 82 -3.65 -8.76 -18.88
CA GLU A 82 -4.75 -8.88 -19.83
C GLU A 82 -4.58 -10.10 -20.75
N SER A 83 -3.35 -10.38 -21.19
CA SER A 83 -3.04 -11.52 -22.07
C SER A 83 -3.01 -12.88 -21.34
N LEU A 84 -2.83 -12.87 -20.02
CA LEU A 84 -2.58 -14.09 -19.25
C LEU A 84 -3.72 -15.10 -19.34
N GLY A 85 -4.97 -14.64 -19.42
CA GLY A 85 -6.14 -15.52 -19.58
C GLY A 85 -6.09 -16.35 -20.86
N SER A 86 -5.58 -15.79 -21.96
CA SER A 86 -5.37 -16.50 -23.22
C SER A 86 -4.17 -17.44 -23.14
N ILE A 87 -3.10 -17.03 -22.44
CA ILE A 87 -1.89 -17.85 -22.24
C ILE A 87 -2.20 -19.08 -21.37
N SER A 88 -2.90 -18.89 -20.25
CA SER A 88 -3.32 -19.97 -19.36
C SER A 88 -4.43 -20.85 -19.95
N GLY A 89 -5.12 -20.37 -20.99
CA GLY A 89 -6.32 -20.99 -21.54
C GLY A 89 -7.56 -20.82 -20.66
N ASN A 90 -7.44 -20.09 -19.54
CA ASN A 90 -8.53 -19.84 -18.59
C ASN A 90 -8.33 -18.50 -17.87
N LYS A 91 -9.26 -17.55 -18.10
CA LYS A 91 -9.29 -16.23 -17.44
C LYS A 91 -9.39 -16.33 -15.91
N GLU A 92 -10.07 -17.35 -15.39
CA GLU A 92 -10.17 -17.60 -13.96
C GLU A 92 -8.79 -17.94 -13.36
N THR A 93 -7.99 -18.74 -14.06
CA THR A 93 -6.62 -19.04 -13.66
C THR A 93 -5.75 -17.79 -13.60
N ALA A 94 -5.90 -16.88 -14.56
CA ALA A 94 -5.16 -15.61 -14.55
C ALA A 94 -5.50 -14.77 -13.30
N ASN A 95 -6.78 -14.66 -12.94
CA ASN A 95 -7.21 -13.96 -11.73
C ASN A 95 -6.67 -14.63 -10.46
N LYS A 96 -6.73 -15.96 -10.38
CA LYS A 96 -6.18 -16.73 -9.25
C LYS A 96 -4.68 -16.50 -9.06
N VAL A 97 -3.91 -16.53 -10.15
CA VAL A 97 -2.47 -16.25 -10.14
C VAL A 97 -2.18 -14.83 -9.66
N GLN A 98 -2.90 -13.83 -10.19
CA GLN A 98 -2.76 -12.45 -9.73
C GLN A 98 -3.04 -12.30 -8.24
N HIS A 99 -4.10 -12.93 -7.74
CA HIS A 99 -4.46 -12.89 -6.33
C HIS A 99 -3.39 -13.52 -5.45
N VAL A 100 -2.91 -14.71 -5.81
CA VAL A 100 -1.83 -15.39 -5.09
C VAL A 100 -0.57 -14.54 -5.05
N LEU A 101 -0.18 -13.90 -6.16
CA LEU A 101 1.03 -13.08 -6.20
C LEU A 101 0.88 -11.78 -5.40
N LYS A 102 -0.29 -11.14 -5.46
CA LYS A 102 -0.60 -9.98 -4.61
C LYS A 102 -0.54 -10.33 -3.13
N LEU A 103 -1.14 -11.47 -2.74
CA LEU A 103 -1.09 -11.95 -1.37
C LEU A 103 0.31 -12.38 -0.96
N GLY A 104 1.06 -13.06 -1.83
CA GLY A 104 2.46 -13.42 -1.59
C GLY A 104 3.32 -12.18 -1.35
N SER A 105 3.15 -11.12 -2.15
CA SER A 105 3.85 -9.86 -1.92
C SER A 105 3.48 -9.22 -0.57
N LEU A 106 2.21 -9.29 -0.16
CA LEU A 106 1.76 -8.77 1.14
C LEU A 106 2.35 -9.55 2.31
N THR A 107 2.40 -10.88 2.20
CA THR A 107 2.85 -11.80 3.25
C THR A 107 4.35 -12.10 3.16
N ALA A 108 5.13 -11.32 2.40
CA ALA A 108 6.55 -11.58 2.17
C ALA A 108 6.85 -13.04 1.76
N ASN A 109 6.02 -13.59 0.88
CA ASN A 109 6.07 -14.96 0.36
C ASN A 109 5.93 -16.06 1.43
N GLN A 110 5.30 -15.75 2.57
CA GLN A 110 4.99 -16.71 3.62
C GLN A 110 3.83 -17.62 3.16
N PRO A 111 4.06 -18.92 2.90
CA PRO A 111 3.10 -19.75 2.17
C PRO A 111 1.83 -20.08 2.96
N ILE A 112 1.92 -20.22 4.29
CA ILE A 112 0.78 -20.56 5.15
C ILE A 112 -0.19 -19.40 5.24
N LEU A 113 0.31 -18.20 5.51
CA LEU A 113 -0.49 -17.00 5.57
C LEU A 113 -1.07 -16.68 4.19
N THR A 114 -0.28 -16.83 3.13
CA THR A 114 -0.77 -16.65 1.75
C THR A 114 -1.92 -17.60 1.46
N ALA A 115 -1.77 -18.89 1.77
CA ALA A 115 -2.83 -19.88 1.57
C ALA A 115 -4.08 -19.57 2.42
N ALA A 116 -3.89 -19.16 3.68
CA ALA A 116 -4.98 -18.81 4.58
C ALA A 116 -5.78 -17.59 4.07
N LEU A 117 -5.09 -16.56 3.58
CA LEU A 117 -5.73 -15.38 2.98
C LEU A 117 -6.36 -15.71 1.63
N TYR A 118 -5.71 -16.51 0.81
CA TYR A 118 -6.22 -16.91 -0.50
C TYR A 118 -7.54 -17.68 -0.36
N LYS A 119 -7.67 -18.59 0.63
CA LYS A 119 -8.93 -19.27 0.94
C LYS A 119 -10.06 -18.31 1.36
N ARG A 120 -9.75 -17.12 1.88
CA ARG A 120 -10.77 -16.12 2.22
C ARG A 120 -11.34 -15.43 0.97
N LEU A 121 -10.63 -15.42 -0.16
CA LEU A 121 -11.14 -14.87 -1.42
C LEU A 121 -12.37 -15.61 -1.92
N GLU A 122 -12.53 -16.90 -1.59
CA GLU A 122 -13.74 -17.67 -1.92
C GLU A 122 -15.00 -17.12 -1.26
N LYS A 123 -14.85 -16.26 -0.24
CA LYS A 123 -15.94 -15.73 0.57
C LYS A 123 -16.10 -14.21 0.47
N SER A 124 -15.16 -13.51 -0.17
CA SER A 124 -15.20 -12.06 -0.26
C SER A 124 -14.50 -11.54 -1.52
N ASP A 125 -15.26 -10.86 -2.36
CA ASP A 125 -14.76 -10.08 -3.50
C ASP A 125 -14.01 -8.81 -3.05
N ASN A 126 -14.18 -8.39 -1.78
CA ASN A 126 -13.59 -7.19 -1.20
C ASN A 126 -12.46 -7.50 -0.20
N LEU A 127 -11.85 -8.69 -0.28
CA LEU A 127 -10.89 -9.14 0.73
C LEU A 127 -9.80 -8.10 1.02
N PHE A 128 -9.20 -7.46 0.00
CA PHE A 128 -8.13 -6.48 0.24
C PHE A 128 -8.59 -5.25 1.03
N TYR A 129 -9.85 -4.84 0.87
CA TYR A 129 -10.46 -3.76 1.64
C TYR A 129 -10.72 -4.18 3.10
N GLU A 130 -11.17 -5.41 3.31
CA GLU A 130 -11.33 -6.00 4.65
C GLU A 130 -9.98 -6.12 5.36
N LEU A 131 -8.96 -6.62 4.67
CA LEU A 131 -7.60 -6.74 5.16
C LEU A 131 -7.01 -5.36 5.49
N ALA A 132 -7.25 -4.35 4.65
CA ALA A 132 -6.78 -2.99 4.91
C ALA A 132 -7.43 -2.37 6.14
N SER A 133 -8.66 -2.77 6.45
CA SER A 133 -9.37 -2.34 7.64
C SER A 133 -8.79 -2.94 8.92
N MET A 134 -7.97 -4.01 8.84
CA MET A 134 -7.33 -4.65 9.99
C MET A 134 -6.20 -3.80 10.58
N ASP A 135 -6.10 -3.77 11.90
CA ASP A 135 -4.98 -3.18 12.64
C ASP A 135 -3.87 -4.20 12.93
N ALA A 136 -2.75 -3.72 13.48
CA ALA A 136 -1.60 -4.57 13.77
C ALA A 136 -1.91 -5.66 14.83
N ASN A 137 -2.88 -5.45 15.71
CA ASN A 137 -3.24 -6.44 16.72
C ASN A 137 -4.04 -7.59 16.11
N GLU A 138 -4.98 -7.30 15.21
CA GLU A 138 -5.72 -8.33 14.47
C GLU A 138 -4.81 -9.11 13.53
N TRP A 139 -3.86 -8.45 12.88
CA TRP A 139 -2.81 -9.12 12.10
C TRP A 139 -1.96 -10.02 13.00
N SER A 140 -1.53 -9.54 14.17
CA SER A 140 -0.76 -10.33 15.14
C SER A 140 -1.55 -11.55 15.61
N LYS A 141 -2.85 -11.38 15.86
CA LYS A 141 -3.75 -12.47 16.23
C LYS A 141 -3.85 -13.50 15.12
N LEU A 142 -4.08 -13.08 13.87
CA LEU A 142 -4.12 -14.00 12.73
C LEU A 142 -2.83 -14.82 12.59
N ILE A 143 -1.67 -14.16 12.68
CA ILE A 143 -0.35 -14.80 12.60
C ILE A 143 -0.15 -15.81 13.74
N THR A 144 -0.56 -15.44 14.96
CA THR A 144 -0.42 -16.30 16.15
C THR A 144 -1.34 -17.51 16.08
N ASP A 145 -2.60 -17.32 15.69
CA ASP A 145 -3.60 -18.37 15.53
C ASP A 145 -3.12 -19.40 14.49
N LEU A 146 -2.61 -18.93 13.34
CA LEU A 146 -2.03 -19.80 12.30
C LEU A 146 -0.74 -20.49 12.76
N SER A 147 0.15 -19.79 13.48
CA SER A 147 1.37 -20.40 14.03
C SER A 147 1.03 -21.54 14.99
N THR A 148 -0.03 -21.37 15.79
CA THR A 148 -0.52 -22.37 16.74
C THR A 148 -1.10 -23.57 16.01
N GLN A 149 -1.95 -23.34 14.99
CA GLN A 149 -2.54 -24.39 14.18
C GLN A 149 -1.46 -25.25 13.49
N GLU A 150 -0.44 -24.60 12.93
CA GLU A 150 0.64 -25.25 12.19
C GLU A 150 1.75 -25.79 13.11
N LYS A 151 1.65 -25.54 14.42
CA LYS A 151 2.64 -25.92 15.44
C LYS A 151 4.06 -25.44 15.11
N LYS A 152 4.17 -24.30 14.42
CA LYS A 152 5.45 -23.65 14.07
C LYS A 152 5.26 -22.15 13.85
N SER A 153 6.31 -21.37 14.08
CA SER A 153 6.31 -19.95 13.70
C SER A 153 6.05 -19.81 12.21
N ILE A 154 5.11 -18.94 11.84
CA ILE A 154 4.87 -18.53 10.46
C ILE A 154 5.39 -17.11 10.21
N VAL A 155 6.28 -16.61 11.05
CA VAL A 155 6.95 -15.33 10.83
C VAL A 155 8.21 -15.58 9.97
N PRO A 156 8.39 -14.87 8.84
CA PRO A 156 9.55 -15.05 7.98
C PRO A 156 10.88 -14.97 8.73
N ALA A 157 11.84 -15.83 8.36
CA ALA A 157 13.11 -15.97 9.06
C ALA A 157 13.99 -14.71 9.02
N PHE A 158 13.83 -13.85 8.02
CA PHE A 158 14.56 -12.57 7.94
C PHE A 158 14.09 -11.52 8.95
N ILE A 159 12.94 -11.72 9.59
CA ILE A 159 12.44 -10.83 10.65
C ILE A 159 13.11 -11.25 11.96
N GLU A 160 14.17 -10.52 12.31
CA GLU A 160 14.99 -10.78 13.49
C GLU A 160 14.51 -9.92 14.68
N ALA A 161 14.23 -10.57 15.82
CA ALA A 161 13.94 -9.90 17.08
C ALA A 161 14.19 -10.86 18.27
N GLU A 162 14.32 -10.31 19.47
CA GLU A 162 14.68 -11.06 20.69
C GLU A 162 13.65 -12.14 21.08
N THR A 163 12.37 -11.93 20.75
CA THR A 163 11.29 -12.85 21.12
C THR A 163 10.34 -13.07 19.96
N GLU A 164 9.67 -14.23 19.93
CA GLU A 164 8.68 -14.55 18.90
C GLU A 164 7.52 -13.54 18.88
N SER A 165 7.08 -13.07 20.05
CA SER A 165 6.04 -12.04 20.15
C SER A 165 6.47 -10.73 19.46
N LYS A 166 7.73 -10.30 19.64
CA LYS A 166 8.27 -9.14 18.92
C LYS A 166 8.36 -9.39 17.41
N ARG A 167 8.77 -10.60 16.97
CA ARG A 167 8.79 -10.98 15.54
C ARG A 167 7.39 -10.90 14.92
N VAL A 168 6.37 -11.44 15.61
CA VAL A 168 4.96 -11.36 15.20
C VAL A 168 4.49 -9.91 15.09
N ALA A 169 4.78 -9.07 16.09
CA ALA A 169 4.38 -7.66 16.09
C ALA A 169 5.02 -6.88 14.93
N ILE A 170 6.31 -7.09 14.66
CA ILE A 170 7.00 -6.46 13.52
C ILE A 170 6.35 -6.90 12.20
N TYR A 171 6.11 -8.20 12.02
CA TYR A 171 5.54 -8.73 10.80
C TYR A 171 4.09 -8.25 10.56
N ALA A 172 3.27 -8.25 11.62
CA ALA A 172 1.92 -7.73 11.58
C ALA A 172 1.88 -6.24 11.22
N ASN A 173 2.78 -5.44 11.82
CA ASN A 173 2.88 -4.03 11.51
C ASN A 173 3.29 -3.78 10.06
N GLN A 174 4.22 -4.56 9.50
CA GLN A 174 4.62 -4.45 8.09
C GLN A 174 3.42 -4.65 7.15
N MET A 175 2.59 -5.67 7.38
CA MET A 175 1.38 -5.91 6.57
C MET A 175 0.35 -4.79 6.70
N SER A 176 0.12 -4.31 7.93
CA SER A 176 -0.79 -3.18 8.17
C SER A 176 -0.32 -1.92 7.42
N VAL A 177 0.97 -1.59 7.49
CA VAL A 177 1.56 -0.43 6.81
C VAL A 177 1.47 -0.56 5.28
N VAL A 178 1.76 -1.74 4.72
CA VAL A 178 1.63 -1.97 3.27
C VAL A 178 0.19 -1.74 2.81
N LEU A 179 -0.79 -2.31 3.52
CA LEU A 179 -2.19 -2.16 3.16
C LEU A 179 -2.71 -0.74 3.37
N GLU A 180 -2.23 -0.04 4.38
CA GLU A 180 -2.57 1.36 4.61
C GLU A 180 -2.08 2.27 3.47
N GLN A 181 -0.90 2.00 2.91
CA GLN A 181 -0.40 2.74 1.75
C GLN A 181 -1.22 2.48 0.49
N GLN A 182 -1.66 1.23 0.28
CA GLN A 182 -2.42 0.81 -0.91
C GLN A 182 -3.91 1.18 -0.81
N TYR A 183 -4.49 1.09 0.39
CA TYR A 183 -5.92 1.25 0.66
C TYR A 183 -6.16 2.19 1.85
N PRO A 184 -5.68 3.45 1.79
CA PRO A 184 -5.64 4.36 2.92
C PRO A 184 -7.02 4.69 3.48
N THR A 185 -8.03 4.80 2.62
CA THR A 185 -9.40 5.08 3.05
C THR A 185 -9.95 3.95 3.91
N HIS A 186 -9.84 2.70 3.45
CA HIS A 186 -10.28 1.53 4.19
C HIS A 186 -9.51 1.36 5.50
N SER A 187 -8.19 1.58 5.49
CA SER A 187 -7.39 1.52 6.70
C SER A 187 -7.75 2.61 7.71
N PHE A 188 -8.01 3.84 7.25
CA PHE A 188 -8.45 4.93 8.09
C PHE A 188 -9.76 4.59 8.81
N PHE A 189 -10.81 4.20 8.08
CA PHE A 189 -12.11 3.89 8.68
C PHE A 189 -12.08 2.61 9.53
N GLY A 190 -11.32 1.59 9.12
CA GLY A 190 -11.13 0.37 9.91
C GLY A 190 -10.45 0.63 11.25
N LYS A 191 -9.40 1.48 11.27
CA LYS A 191 -8.72 1.90 12.51
C LYS A 191 -9.58 2.84 13.34
N LEU A 192 -10.31 3.77 12.72
CA LEU A 192 -11.24 4.67 13.39
C LEU A 192 -12.33 3.88 14.13
N ALA A 193 -12.95 2.89 13.48
CA ALA A 193 -14.01 2.09 14.08
C ALA A 193 -13.60 1.43 15.41
N LYS A 194 -12.31 1.08 15.54
CA LYS A 194 -11.72 0.40 16.69
C LYS A 194 -11.25 1.32 17.81
N GLN A 195 -11.18 2.62 17.56
CA GLN A 195 -10.83 3.57 18.62
C GLN A 195 -11.91 3.57 19.71
N PRO A 196 -11.56 3.68 20.99
CA PRO A 196 -12.52 4.03 22.03
C PRO A 196 -13.28 5.32 21.65
N LYS A 197 -14.54 5.44 22.08
CA LYS A 197 -15.43 6.54 21.67
C LYS A 197 -14.81 7.92 21.92
N ASP A 198 -14.03 8.07 22.99
CA ASP A 198 -13.45 9.35 23.42
C ASP A 198 -11.93 9.47 23.19
N ALA A 199 -11.31 8.51 22.50
CA ALA A 199 -9.85 8.44 22.35
C ALA A 199 -9.32 9.03 21.02
N SER A 200 -10.22 9.40 20.10
CA SER A 200 -9.85 9.93 18.79
C SER A 200 -10.17 11.41 18.66
N ALA A 201 -9.37 12.12 17.85
CA ALA A 201 -9.68 13.46 17.36
C ALA A 201 -11.04 13.55 16.65
N PHE A 202 -11.54 12.42 16.14
CA PHE A 202 -12.81 12.29 15.45
C PHE A 202 -13.95 11.79 16.37
N ALA A 203 -13.71 11.66 17.69
CA ALA A 203 -14.65 11.12 18.67
C ALA A 203 -16.08 11.69 18.51
N GLY A 204 -16.19 13.00 18.34
CA GLY A 204 -17.46 13.72 18.27
C GLY A 204 -18.32 13.45 17.02
N VAL A 205 -17.83 12.68 16.04
CA VAL A 205 -18.57 12.23 14.84
C VAL A 205 -18.19 10.79 14.44
N LYS A 206 -17.52 10.04 15.33
CA LYS A 206 -16.95 8.73 15.01
C LYS A 206 -18.02 7.80 14.44
N ASP A 207 -19.15 7.72 15.13
CA ASP A 207 -20.25 6.82 14.78
C ASP A 207 -20.83 7.17 13.40
N ASP A 208 -21.01 8.47 13.11
CA ASP A 208 -21.43 8.96 11.79
C ASP A 208 -20.40 8.68 10.69
N MET A 209 -19.10 8.86 10.97
CA MET A 209 -18.04 8.57 10.00
C MET A 209 -17.99 7.08 9.63
N VAL A 210 -18.08 6.21 10.62
CA VAL A 210 -18.09 4.75 10.42
C VAL A 210 -19.36 4.32 9.68
N MET A 211 -20.53 4.87 10.06
CA MET A 211 -21.80 4.60 9.38
C MET A 211 -21.77 5.07 7.93
N PHE A 212 -21.25 6.27 7.68
CA PHE A 212 -21.13 6.84 6.34
C PHE A 212 -20.28 5.93 5.44
N PHE A 213 -19.12 5.48 5.92
CA PHE A 213 -18.26 4.61 5.14
C PHE A 213 -18.89 3.23 4.90
N SER A 214 -19.55 2.66 5.90
CA SER A 214 -20.32 1.41 5.77
C SER A 214 -21.40 1.50 4.69
N ASN A 215 -22.12 2.63 4.64
CA ASN A 215 -23.13 2.90 3.61
C ASN A 215 -22.52 3.19 2.23
N ASN A 216 -21.24 3.56 2.16
CA ASN A 216 -20.56 4.05 0.96
C ASN A 216 -19.15 3.44 0.83
N PRO A 217 -19.02 2.12 0.61
CA PRO A 217 -17.72 1.45 0.56
C PRO A 217 -16.83 1.91 -0.60
N SER A 218 -17.39 2.57 -1.61
CA SER A 218 -16.66 3.20 -2.72
C SER A 218 -16.15 4.61 -2.41
N PHE A 219 -16.49 5.19 -1.26
CA PHE A 219 -15.96 6.48 -0.86
C PHE A 219 -14.45 6.40 -0.70
N ASP A 220 -13.75 7.39 -1.22
CA ASP A 220 -12.29 7.45 -1.19
C ASP A 220 -11.82 8.84 -0.71
N LEU A 221 -11.08 8.87 0.40
CA LEU A 221 -10.57 10.10 1.00
C LEU A 221 -9.68 10.90 0.04
N LYS A 222 -9.00 10.26 -0.91
CA LYS A 222 -8.11 10.97 -1.84
C LYS A 222 -8.85 11.61 -3.00
N SER A 223 -9.87 10.94 -3.54
CA SER A 223 -10.48 11.29 -4.83
C SER A 223 -11.94 11.72 -4.76
N SER A 224 -12.68 11.36 -3.70
CA SER A 224 -14.07 11.75 -3.54
C SER A 224 -14.19 13.25 -3.25
N ALA A 225 -15.12 13.92 -3.92
CA ALA A 225 -15.34 15.35 -3.81
C ALA A 225 -16.11 15.70 -2.52
N THR A 226 -15.39 15.76 -1.39
CA THR A 226 -15.99 16.05 -0.08
C THR A 226 -16.73 17.39 -0.01
N LEU A 227 -16.32 18.38 -0.80
CA LEU A 227 -16.99 19.69 -0.92
C LEU A 227 -18.39 19.61 -1.54
N LYS A 228 -18.68 18.54 -2.31
CA LYS A 228 -19.98 18.33 -2.97
C LYS A 228 -20.91 17.43 -2.16
N LEU A 229 -20.48 16.94 -1.00
CA LEU A 229 -21.26 15.98 -0.20
C LEU A 229 -22.60 16.53 0.29
N LEU A 230 -22.72 17.84 0.50
CA LEU A 230 -23.97 18.49 0.88
C LEU A 230 -24.78 19.01 -0.32
N SER A 231 -24.29 18.83 -1.55
CA SER A 231 -25.03 19.25 -2.75
C SER A 231 -26.17 18.28 -3.07
N GLU A 232 -27.22 18.76 -3.72
CA GLU A 232 -28.36 17.93 -4.13
C GLU A 232 -27.96 16.83 -5.14
N GLU A 233 -26.86 17.00 -5.86
CA GLU A 233 -26.34 16.07 -6.87
C GLU A 233 -25.46 14.95 -6.29
N ASN A 234 -25.29 14.89 -4.96
CA ASN A 234 -24.40 13.88 -4.36
C ASN A 234 -25.00 12.47 -4.47
N ALA A 235 -24.15 11.48 -4.83
CA ALA A 235 -24.56 10.08 -4.97
C ALA A 235 -24.36 9.25 -3.69
N PHE A 236 -23.92 9.87 -2.59
CA PHE A 236 -23.57 9.15 -1.36
C PHE A 236 -24.77 9.03 -0.41
N ASN A 237 -24.85 7.90 0.27
CA ASN A 237 -25.93 7.56 1.17
C ASN A 237 -25.66 8.04 2.61
N PHE A 238 -26.46 9.01 3.07
CA PHE A 238 -26.41 9.56 4.43
C PHE A 238 -27.46 8.98 5.38
N LYS A 239 -28.04 7.81 5.07
CA LYS A 239 -29.03 7.17 5.96
C LYS A 239 -28.40 6.83 7.32
N GLY A 240 -29.07 7.24 8.39
CA GLY A 240 -28.61 6.97 9.76
C GLY A 240 -27.49 7.87 10.27
N ILE A 241 -27.15 8.93 9.52
CA ILE A 241 -26.20 9.97 9.96
C ILE A 241 -26.94 11.02 10.78
N GLU A 242 -26.45 11.30 11.98
CA GLU A 242 -27.05 12.25 12.92
C GLU A 242 -26.71 13.70 12.56
N ASP A 243 -25.42 14.02 12.40
CA ASP A 243 -24.95 15.38 12.09
C ASP A 243 -24.18 15.40 10.76
N LYS A 244 -24.93 15.57 9.67
CA LYS A 244 -24.36 15.60 8.31
C LYS A 244 -23.35 16.74 8.12
N SER A 245 -23.61 17.91 8.69
CA SER A 245 -22.75 19.08 8.52
C SER A 245 -21.40 18.85 9.19
N LYS A 246 -21.41 18.38 10.44
CA LYS A 246 -20.19 18.07 11.19
C LYS A 246 -19.44 16.88 10.60
N LEU A 247 -20.16 15.84 10.14
CA LEU A 247 -19.57 14.72 9.41
C LEU A 247 -18.77 15.22 8.20
N VAL A 248 -19.36 16.09 7.36
CA VAL A 248 -18.70 16.58 6.15
C VAL A 248 -17.46 17.41 6.48
N ILE A 249 -17.51 18.24 7.53
CA ILE A 249 -16.33 19.00 8.01
C ILE A 249 -15.19 18.05 8.40
N GLU A 250 -15.50 16.97 9.12
CA GLU A 250 -14.49 16.02 9.58
C GLU A 250 -13.98 15.10 8.46
N LEU A 251 -14.82 14.74 7.48
CA LEU A 251 -14.36 14.06 6.25
C LEU A 251 -13.41 14.95 5.44
N GLN A 252 -13.69 16.25 5.33
CA GLN A 252 -12.79 17.21 4.68
C GLN A 252 -11.47 17.34 5.44
N SER A 253 -11.52 17.37 6.78
CA SER A 253 -10.34 17.37 7.65
C SER A 253 -9.49 16.11 7.42
N ALA A 254 -10.11 14.92 7.47
CA ALA A 254 -9.44 13.66 7.20
C ALA A 254 -8.83 13.61 5.79
N GLN A 255 -9.56 14.09 4.77
CA GLN A 255 -9.05 14.19 3.41
C GLN A 255 -7.81 15.08 3.33
N ARG A 256 -7.83 16.29 3.93
CA ARG A 256 -6.67 17.19 3.94
C ARG A 256 -5.46 16.55 4.62
N LEU A 257 -5.68 15.90 5.77
CA LEU A 257 -4.62 15.25 6.53
C LEU A 257 -4.04 14.02 5.81
N SER A 258 -4.88 13.31 5.03
CA SER A 258 -4.45 12.17 4.21
C SER A 258 -3.42 12.53 3.13
N ALA A 259 -3.30 13.82 2.78
CA ALA A 259 -2.28 14.31 1.86
C ALA A 259 -0.86 14.28 2.47
N TYR A 260 -0.74 14.19 3.80
CA TYR A 260 0.54 14.23 4.51
C TYR A 260 0.98 12.86 5.01
N SER A 261 0.02 12.08 5.54
CA SER A 261 0.24 10.72 6.04
C SER A 261 -0.96 9.84 5.71
N THR A 262 -0.73 8.55 5.48
CA THR A 262 -1.80 7.53 5.45
C THR A 262 -2.05 6.93 6.84
N ASP A 263 -1.15 7.19 7.79
CA ASP A 263 -1.17 6.59 9.12
C ASP A 263 -2.23 7.24 9.98
N PHE A 264 -3.25 6.46 10.35
CA PHE A 264 -4.33 6.92 11.22
C PHE A 264 -3.82 7.54 12.52
N GLY A 265 -2.80 6.96 13.17
CA GLY A 265 -2.23 7.48 14.41
C GLY A 265 -1.60 8.85 14.20
N THR A 266 -0.88 9.04 13.08
CA THR A 266 -0.35 10.35 12.69
C THR A 266 -1.46 11.36 12.38
N ILE A 267 -2.46 10.96 11.58
CA ILE A 267 -3.61 11.83 11.23
C ILE A 267 -4.36 12.26 12.48
N ASN A 268 -4.62 11.32 13.39
CA ASN A 268 -5.28 11.56 14.66
C ASN A 268 -4.47 12.54 15.54
N ALA A 269 -3.15 12.35 15.65
CA ALA A 269 -2.28 13.25 16.40
C ALA A 269 -2.25 14.67 15.82
N LEU A 270 -2.14 14.81 14.49
CA LEU A 270 -2.20 16.12 13.82
C LEU A 270 -3.53 16.83 14.13
N LYS A 271 -4.66 16.12 14.04
CA LYS A 271 -5.97 16.71 14.32
C LYS A 271 -6.15 17.08 15.80
N LEU A 272 -5.66 16.26 16.74
CA LEU A 272 -5.69 16.57 18.18
C LEU A 272 -4.89 17.83 18.51
N GLU A 273 -3.77 18.06 17.82
CA GLU A 273 -2.95 19.27 17.97
C GLU A 273 -3.52 20.49 17.22
N GLY A 274 -4.72 20.39 16.61
CA GLY A 274 -5.35 21.46 15.84
C GLY A 274 -4.72 21.69 14.46
N MET A 275 -3.85 20.79 14.01
CA MET A 275 -3.06 20.92 12.78
C MET A 275 -3.78 20.25 11.59
N ASP A 276 -4.97 20.72 11.22
CA ASP A 276 -5.84 20.07 10.22
C ASP A 276 -5.73 20.60 8.79
N SER A 277 -4.71 21.42 8.52
CA SER A 277 -4.44 22.03 7.23
C SER A 277 -2.94 22.29 7.01
N ALA A 278 -2.54 22.56 5.76
CA ALA A 278 -1.16 22.96 5.45
C ALA A 278 -0.74 24.21 6.24
N TYR A 279 -1.67 25.17 6.34
CA TYR A 279 -1.49 26.44 7.02
C TYR A 279 -1.24 26.24 8.52
N ASN A 280 -2.12 25.51 9.21
CA ASN A 280 -2.00 25.28 10.65
C ASN A 280 -0.72 24.50 11.00
N ILE A 281 -0.25 23.61 10.10
CA ILE A 281 1.01 22.89 10.30
C ILE A 281 2.20 23.86 10.23
N VAL A 282 2.26 24.73 9.21
CA VAL A 282 3.42 25.63 9.01
C VAL A 282 3.45 26.82 9.97
N GLU A 283 2.31 27.18 10.57
CA GLU A 283 2.28 28.16 11.66
C GLU A 283 3.04 27.69 12.91
N VAL A 284 3.18 26.37 13.09
CA VAL A 284 3.96 25.80 14.18
C VAL A 284 5.45 25.80 13.77
N PRO A 285 6.37 26.31 14.62
CA PRO A 285 7.80 26.19 14.36
C PRO A 285 8.20 24.73 14.17
N GLN A 286 8.99 24.44 13.13
CA GLN A 286 9.35 23.09 12.70
C GLN A 286 9.88 22.20 13.85
N ASN A 287 10.77 22.72 14.69
CA ASN A 287 11.30 21.96 15.84
C ASN A 287 10.20 21.56 16.84
N THR A 288 9.25 22.47 17.09
CA THR A 288 8.09 22.20 17.94
C THR A 288 7.15 21.19 17.30
N PHE A 289 6.92 21.30 15.99
CA PHE A 289 6.12 20.34 15.24
C PHE A 289 6.73 18.93 15.33
N VAL A 290 8.01 18.79 15.03
CA VAL A 290 8.74 17.51 15.08
C VAL A 290 8.69 16.92 16.48
N HIS A 291 8.90 17.73 17.53
CA HIS A 291 8.78 17.27 18.91
C HIS A 291 7.38 16.71 19.22
N LYS A 292 6.32 17.39 18.79
CA LYS A 292 4.93 16.97 19.03
C LYS A 292 4.52 15.72 18.25
N ILE A 293 4.96 15.59 17.00
CA ILE A 293 4.41 14.61 16.05
C ILE A 293 5.31 13.38 15.87
N SER A 294 6.61 13.45 16.18
CA SER A 294 7.57 12.36 15.92
C SER A 294 7.18 11.00 16.51
N ALA A 295 6.62 10.97 17.73
CA ALA A 295 6.15 9.73 18.34
C ALA A 295 5.00 9.10 17.53
N ALA A 296 4.00 9.89 17.14
CA ALA A 296 2.86 9.42 16.35
C ALA A 296 3.21 9.11 14.88
N ALA A 297 4.22 9.82 14.34
CA ALA A 297 4.77 9.54 13.01
C ALA A 297 5.70 8.31 13.00
N GLY A 298 6.14 7.86 14.17
CA GLY A 298 7.07 6.74 14.34
C GLY A 298 8.54 7.09 14.16
N SER A 299 8.89 8.32 13.75
CA SER A 299 10.27 8.83 13.77
C SER A 299 10.34 10.35 13.60
N VAL A 300 11.50 10.93 13.95
CA VAL A 300 11.82 12.34 13.73
C VAL A 300 11.84 12.67 12.23
N GLU A 301 12.44 11.82 11.42
CA GLU A 301 12.56 11.98 9.97
C GLU A 301 11.19 11.96 9.28
N LYS A 302 10.28 11.10 9.73
CA LYS A 302 8.91 11.05 9.20
C LYS A 302 8.12 12.31 9.55
N ALA A 303 8.24 12.81 10.79
CA ALA A 303 7.64 14.08 11.17
C ALA A 303 8.20 15.24 10.33
N GLN A 304 9.52 15.27 10.12
CA GLN A 304 10.15 16.27 9.27
C GLN A 304 9.63 16.22 7.83
N LEU A 305 9.47 15.02 7.25
CA LEU A 305 8.91 14.85 5.92
C LEU A 305 7.46 15.36 5.83
N ILE A 306 6.65 15.13 6.88
CA ILE A 306 5.28 15.65 6.96
C ILE A 306 5.29 17.18 6.94
N TYR A 307 6.13 17.81 7.75
CA TYR A 307 6.26 19.27 7.78
C TYR A 307 6.66 19.84 6.42
N ASN A 308 7.68 19.26 5.78
CA ASN A 308 8.16 19.69 4.46
C ASN A 308 7.06 19.55 3.38
N LYS A 309 6.23 18.50 3.45
CA LYS A 309 5.07 18.35 2.56
C LYS A 309 4.03 19.44 2.80
N ALA A 310 3.75 19.77 4.07
CA ALA A 310 2.82 20.83 4.44
C ALA A 310 3.30 22.20 3.95
N GLU A 311 4.58 22.53 4.16
CA GLU A 311 5.21 23.75 3.64
C GLU A 311 5.08 23.86 2.13
N LYS A 312 5.45 22.80 1.40
CA LYS A 312 5.31 22.76 -0.06
C LYS A 312 3.87 22.97 -0.51
N ASN A 313 2.89 22.38 0.17
CA ASN A 313 1.48 22.55 -0.16
C ASN A 313 0.98 23.97 0.16
N PHE A 314 1.36 24.53 1.32
CA PHE A 314 1.04 25.90 1.69
C PHE A 314 1.60 26.90 0.67
N MET A 315 2.88 26.78 0.32
CA MET A 315 3.54 27.67 -0.64
C MET A 315 2.91 27.59 -2.04
N LYS A 316 2.52 26.38 -2.49
CA LYS A 316 1.77 26.22 -3.75
C LYS A 316 0.43 26.96 -3.69
N SER A 317 -0.33 26.81 -2.62
CA SER A 317 -1.62 27.49 -2.44
C SER A 317 -1.45 29.01 -2.39
N ALA A 318 -0.45 29.52 -1.66
CA ALA A 318 -0.13 30.95 -1.60
C ALA A 318 0.27 31.50 -2.98
N LEU A 319 1.06 30.75 -3.76
CA LEU A 319 1.43 31.12 -5.14
C LEU A 319 0.20 31.18 -6.05
N TYR A 320 -0.69 30.20 -5.99
CA TYR A 320 -1.94 30.23 -6.77
C TYR A 320 -2.81 31.42 -6.37
N TRP A 321 -2.97 31.68 -5.08
CA TRP A 321 -3.73 32.83 -4.60
C TRP A 321 -3.14 34.15 -5.09
N SER A 322 -1.81 34.31 -4.98
CA SER A 322 -1.10 35.51 -5.46
C SER A 322 -1.27 35.71 -6.96
N LYS A 323 -1.22 34.64 -7.77
CA LYS A 323 -1.47 34.74 -9.22
C LYS A 323 -2.89 35.18 -9.55
N LEU A 324 -3.88 34.76 -8.76
CA LEU A 324 -5.28 35.11 -8.95
C LEU A 324 -5.62 36.51 -8.37
N HIS A 325 -4.83 36.99 -7.42
CA HIS A 325 -5.03 38.26 -6.73
C HIS A 325 -3.73 39.08 -6.67
N PRO A 326 -3.23 39.60 -7.81
CA PRO A 326 -1.92 40.24 -7.90
C PRO A 326 -1.78 41.51 -7.04
N ASN A 327 -2.90 42.10 -6.61
CA ASN A 327 -2.94 43.31 -5.78
C ASN A 327 -2.91 43.02 -4.26
N LEU A 328 -2.88 41.75 -3.85
CA LEU A 328 -2.78 41.35 -2.44
C LEU A 328 -1.38 40.79 -2.16
N SER A 329 -0.48 41.63 -1.65
CA SER A 329 0.88 41.22 -1.29
C SER A 329 0.90 40.35 -0.03
N PHE A 330 1.32 39.10 -0.14
CA PHE A 330 1.76 38.35 1.04
C PHE A 330 3.14 38.83 1.46
N LYS A 331 3.30 39.29 2.71
CA LYS A 331 4.63 39.42 3.32
C LYS A 331 5.16 38.00 3.55
N THR A 332 5.98 37.48 2.63
CA THR A 332 6.78 36.29 2.88
C THR A 332 7.98 36.70 3.74
N THR A 333 7.79 36.79 5.06
CA THR A 333 8.91 36.97 5.99
C THR A 333 9.68 35.66 6.07
N THR A 334 10.74 35.55 5.28
CA THR A 334 11.93 34.72 5.51
C THR A 334 12.91 35.02 4.38
N THR A 335 13.52 36.20 4.44
CA THR A 335 14.85 36.40 3.87
C THR A 335 15.85 35.94 4.95
N PRO A 336 16.76 35.00 4.67
CA PRO A 336 17.90 34.79 5.55
C PRO A 336 18.76 36.05 5.47
N ASP A 337 19.12 36.63 6.62
CA ASP A 337 20.13 37.70 6.67
C ASP A 337 21.48 37.16 6.14
N PRO A 338 22.27 38.03 5.47
CA PRO A 338 23.46 37.66 4.70
C PRO A 338 24.63 37.09 5.51
#